data_AF-A0AA38FZT8-F1
#
_entry.id   AF-A0AA38FZT8-F1
#
_cell.length_a   1.000
_cell.length_b   1.000
_cell.length_c   1.000
_cell.angle_alpha   90.00
_cell.angle_beta   90.00
_cell.angle_gamma   90.00
#
_symmetry.space_group_name_H-M   'P 1'
#
loop_
_entity.id
_entity.type
_entity.pdbx_description
1 polymer ?
#
loop_
_entity_poly.entity_id
_entity_poly.type
_entity_poly.pdbx_seq_one_letter_code
_entity_poly.pdbx_strand_id
1 'polypeptide(L)' 'LRKMMKDRGIKKLPGCSWIEVHKTVNAFSVGDRSHPQTQEIYAKLEKLSWEMKAAGYIPDTRPVLNDV' A
#
# COMPACT_ATOMS: atom_id res chain seq x y z
N LEU A 1 -3.60 -12.82 15.33
CA LEU A 1 -3.97 -13.60 14.12
C LEU A 1 -2.89 -13.57 13.02
N ARG A 2 -2.53 -12.42 12.42
CA ARG A 2 -1.50 -12.35 11.35
C ARG A 2 -0.13 -12.94 11.74
N LYS A 3 0.38 -12.64 12.94
CA LYS A 3 1.64 -13.19 13.46
C LYS A 3 1.57 -14.72 13.59
N MET A 4 0.52 -15.23 14.23
CA MET A 4 0.27 -16.67 14.39
C MET A 4 0.15 -17.42 13.05
N MET A 5 -0.47 -16.82 12.02
CA MET A 5 -0.52 -17.40 10.68
C MET A 5 0.86 -17.47 10.03
N LYS A 6 1.67 -16.42 10.17
CA LYS A 6 3.06 -16.39 9.69
C LYS A 6 3.92 -17.45 10.39
N ASP A 7 3.78 -17.57 11.71
CA ASP A 7 4.50 -18.55 12.54
C ASP A 7 4.12 -20.00 12.18
N ARG A 8 2.89 -20.23 11.70
CA ARG A 8 2.40 -21.51 11.18
C ARG A 8 2.69 -21.73 9.68
N GLY A 9 3.47 -20.85 9.05
CA GLY A 9 3.84 -20.97 7.63
C GLY A 9 2.74 -20.60 6.64
N ILE A 10 1.59 -20.10 7.10
CA ILE A 10 0.47 -19.70 6.24
C ILE A 10 0.81 -18.35 5.60
N LYS A 11 1.16 -18.38 4.31
CA LYS A 11 1.42 -17.18 3.50
C LYS A 11 0.13 -16.72 2.83
N LYS A 12 -0.33 -15.51 3.16
CA LYS A 12 -1.30 -14.81 2.31
C LYS A 12 -0.59 -14.36 1.04
N LEU A 13 -1.27 -14.45 -0.11
CA LEU A 13 -0.80 -13.85 -1.34
C LEU A 13 -0.65 -12.33 -1.12
N PRO A 14 0.48 -11.74 -1.54
CA PRO A 14 0.64 -10.29 -1.47
C PRO A 14 -0.43 -9.62 -2.33
N GLY A 15 -0.94 -8.48 -1.86
CA GLY A 15 -1.78 -7.64 -2.71
C GLY A 15 -0.94 -7.07 -3.84
N CYS A 16 -1.49 -7.09 -5.05
CA CYS A 16 -0.91 -6.47 -6.23
C CYS A 16 -1.91 -5.45 -6.78
N SER A 17 -1.43 -4.27 -7.13
CA SER A 17 -2.18 -3.26 -7.86
C SER A 17 -1.38 -2.84 -9.09
N TRP A 18 -2.04 -2.19 -10.05
CA TRP A 18 -1.38 -1.63 -11.21
C TRP A 18 -2.12 -0.38 -11.69
N ILE A 19 -1.39 0.50 -12.37
CA ILE A 19 -1.95 1.66 -13.07
C ILE A 19 -1.36 1.72 -14.47
N GLU A 20 -2.08 2.33 -15.40
CA GLU A 20 -1.60 2.59 -16.75
C GLU A 20 -1.32 4.08 -16.92
N VAL A 21 -0.11 4.41 -17.36
CA VAL A 21 0.35 5.78 -17.59
C VAL A 21 1.07 5.82 -18.93
N HIS A 22 0.63 6.66 -19.86
CA HIS A 22 1.19 6.77 -21.21
C HIS A 22 1.35 5.42 -21.93
N LYS A 23 0.33 4.53 -21.82
CA LYS A 23 0.34 3.15 -22.36
C LYS A 23 1.36 2.20 -21.71
N THR A 24 1.99 2.61 -20.62
CA THR A 24 2.89 1.77 -19.82
C THR A 24 2.19 1.32 -18.55
N VAL A 25 2.17 0.02 -18.31
CA VAL A 25 1.62 -0.57 -17.08
C VAL A 25 2.68 -0.53 -15.99
N ASN A 26 2.34 0.08 -14.86
CA ASN A 26 3.17 0.13 -13.66
C ASN A 26 2.48 -0.70 -12.59
N ALA A 27 3.06 -1.86 -12.27
CA ALA A 27 2.57 -2.75 -11.23
C ALA A 27 3.24 -2.44 -9.88
N PHE A 28 2.49 -2.59 -8.80
CA PHE A 28 2.94 -2.38 -7.43
C PHE A 28 2.48 -3.56 -6.59
N SER A 29 3.42 -4.25 -5.95
CA SER A 29 3.11 -5.30 -4.99
C SER A 29 3.46 -4.85 -3.57
N VAL A 30 2.84 -5.47 -2.57
CA VAL A 30 3.16 -5.20 -1.16
C VAL A 30 4.66 -5.42 -0.90
N GLY A 31 5.37 -4.36 -0.52
CA GLY A 31 6.81 -4.38 -0.25
C GLY A 31 7.70 -4.26 -1.49
N ASP A 32 7.12 -4.09 -2.68
CA ASP A 32 7.88 -3.89 -3.90
C ASP A 32 8.60 -2.52 -3.93
N ARG A 33 9.79 -2.53 -4.52
CA ARG A 33 10.72 -1.41 -4.68
C ARG A 33 11.40 -1.44 -6.06
N SER A 34 10.90 -2.27 -6.99
CA SER A 34 11.50 -2.49 -8.32
C SER A 34 11.29 -1.32 -9.30
N HIS A 35 10.31 -0.45 -9.04
CA HIS A 35 10.01 0.68 -9.91
C HIS A 35 11.20 1.67 -9.92
N PRO A 36 11.68 2.14 -11.09
CA PRO A 36 12.83 3.06 -11.17
C PRO A 36 12.64 4.34 -10.34
N GLN A 37 11.41 4.85 -10.31
CA GLN A 37 11.01 6.05 -9.57
C GLN A 37 10.52 5.78 -8.15
N THR A 38 10.86 4.62 -7.57
CA THR A 38 10.39 4.21 -6.23
C THR A 38 10.62 5.31 -5.20
N GLN A 39 11.82 5.91 -5.17
CA GLN A 39 12.14 6.95 -4.19
C GLN A 39 11.23 8.17 -4.30
N GLU A 40 10.98 8.67 -5.52
CA GLU A 40 10.10 9.83 -5.73
C GLU A 40 8.65 9.52 -5.36
N ILE A 41 8.16 8.32 -5.70
CA ILE A 41 6.80 7.89 -5.35
C ILE A 41 6.61 7.90 -3.83
N TYR A 42 7.52 7.30 -3.08
CA TYR A 42 7.43 7.27 -1.61
C TYR A 42 7.57 8.66 -0.99
N ALA A 43 8.48 9.51 -1.49
CA ALA A 43 8.59 10.90 -1.03
C ALA A 43 7.30 11.70 -1.29
N LYS A 44 6.66 11.50 -2.44
CA LYS A 44 5.39 12.16 -2.77
C LYS A 44 4.25 11.67 -1.87
N LEU A 45 4.19 10.37 -1.57
CA LEU A 45 3.21 9.79 -0.65
C LEU A 45 3.38 10.32 0.78
N GLU A 46 4.62 10.47 1.24
CA GLU A 46 4.91 11.05 2.56
C GLU A 46 4.48 12.51 2.64
N LYS A 47 4.84 13.31 1.64
CA LYS A 47 4.39 14.71 1.54
C LYS A 47 2.87 14.82 1.54
N LEU A 48 2.19 14.00 0.74
CA LEU A 48 0.72 13.98 0.68
C LEU A 48 0.11 13.62 2.04
N SER A 49 0.66 12.62 2.72
CA SER A 49 0.23 12.22 4.07
C SER A 49 0.36 13.37 5.07
N TRP A 50 1.44 14.14 5.00
CA TRP A 50 1.63 15.34 5.82
C TRP A 50 0.61 16.42 5.47
N GLU A 51 0.40 16.73 4.19
CA GLU A 51 -0.58 17.72 3.72
C GLU A 51 -2.01 17.35 4.17
N MET A 52 -2.39 16.08 4.04
CA MET A 52 -3.69 15.59 4.49
C MET A 52 -3.89 15.81 5.99
N LYS A 53 -2.89 15.44 6.81
CA LYS A 53 -2.94 15.66 8.27
C LYS A 53 -3.03 17.15 8.61
N ALA A 54 -2.26 18.00 7.94
CA ALA A 54 -2.30 19.44 8.12
C ALA A 54 -3.67 20.04 7.76
N ALA A 55 -4.37 19.47 6.77
CA ALA A 55 -5.73 19.82 6.40
C ALA A 55 -6.82 19.25 7.34
N GLY A 56 -6.44 18.55 8.42
CA GLY A 56 -7.37 17.99 9.40
C GLY A 56 -7.89 16.59 9.08
N TYR A 57 -7.27 15.88 8.13
CA TYR A 57 -7.62 14.47 7.87
C TYR A 57 -7.30 13.59 9.08
N ILE A 58 -8.32 12.87 9.56
CA ILE A 58 -8.19 11.84 10.59
C ILE A 58 -8.33 10.47 9.91
N PRO A 59 -7.30 9.62 9.92
CA PRO A 59 -7.37 8.29 9.32
C PRO A 59 -8.45 7.44 9.97
N ASP A 60 -9.33 6.84 9.16
CA ASP A 60 -10.24 5.82 9.65
C ASP A 60 -9.48 4.49 9.79
N THR A 61 -9.21 4.10 11.03
CA THR A 61 -8.52 2.85 11.36
C THR A 61 -9.48 1.76 11.83
N ARG A 62 -10.79 1.95 11.68
CA ARG A 62 -11.76 0.93 12.06
C ARG A 62 -11.53 -0.33 11.22
N PRO A 63 -11.48 -1.52 11.84
CA PRO A 63 -11.36 -2.75 11.10
C PRO A 63 -12.62 -2.94 10.26
N VAL A 64 -12.44 -2.99 8.94
CA VAL A 64 -13.52 -3.35 8.01
C VAL A 64 -13.63 -4.89 8.03
N LEU A 65 -14.74 -5.40 8.55
CA LEU A 65 -15.10 -6.81 8.43
C LEU A 65 -15.84 -6.99 7.10
N ASN A 66 -15.17 -7.60 6.12
CA ASN A 66 -15.86 -8.05 4.90
C ASN A 66 -16.37 -9.47 5.17
N ASP A 67 -17.66 -9.62 5.45
CA ASP A 67 -18.34 -10.90 5.26
C ASP A 67 -18.48 -11.12 3.75
N VAL A 68 -17.83 -12.17 3.25
CA VAL A 68 -17.91 -12.66 1.87
C VAL A 68 -18.45 -14.08 1.88
#